data_AF-A0A0R3QVY9-F1
#
_entry.id   AF-A0A0R3QVY9-F1
#
_cell.length_a   1.000
_cell.length_b   1.000
_cell.length_c   1.000
_cell.angle_alpha   90.00
_cell.angle_beta   90.00
_cell.angle_gamma   90.00
#
_symmetry.space_group_name_H-M   'P 1'
#
loop_
_entity.id
_entity.type
_entity.pdbx_description
1 polymer ?
#
loop_
_entity_poly.entity_id
_entity_poly.type
_entity_poly.pdbx_seq_one_letter_code
_entity_poly.pdbx_strand_id
1 'polypeptide(L)'
;LNLCFLVYWDIHSVGDKLRQRLQATSTGIGVLRRKSLLDNIHLGAIISGTIISVFMIIYQILQIIANNYSPIVKIPLNINLSHYFHWLFVVIFIYVAFSYPAVYTEVYSLISIICAEYRALNDDFANDCNTYQLPVIRHYVAAHWTMSQSHALFGRSLSLWMSFHLSTSTLSCIFLLRSVPILIDQLLALEPVIVAVIVCTVFLIVIVISQIISSLVTSLLLYHDMTHFRYLLIVLIAGTSALQEQTYSVAIAYINHLYRSRLGISFFEITVIDRRFIEKTATIVLLLTAIYYFNNYDKHPIQSCSKTISAVQDAT
;
A
#
# COMPACT_ATOMS: atom_id res chain seq x y z
N LEU A 1 7.00 -12.62 -2.84
CA LEU A 1 7.07 -11.28 -3.48
C LEU A 1 8.01 -10.34 -2.72
N ASN A 2 7.79 -10.11 -1.41
CA ASN A 2 8.67 -9.27 -0.58
C ASN A 2 10.15 -9.66 -0.63
N LEU A 3 10.46 -10.95 -0.46
CA LEU A 3 11.83 -11.44 -0.61
C LEU A 3 12.41 -11.19 -2.01
N CYS A 4 11.65 -11.44 -3.08
CA CYS A 4 12.08 -11.16 -4.46
C CYS A 4 12.34 -9.68 -4.69
N PHE A 5 11.52 -8.80 -4.09
CA PHE A 5 11.72 -7.36 -4.13
C PHE A 5 13.03 -6.97 -3.42
N LEU A 6 13.31 -7.49 -2.22
CA LEU A 6 14.57 -7.23 -1.51
C LEU A 6 15.78 -7.70 -2.33
N VAL A 7 15.71 -8.90 -2.92
CA VAL A 7 16.80 -9.44 -3.76
C VAL A 7 17.01 -8.55 -4.98
N TYR A 8 15.95 -8.15 -5.68
CA TYR A 8 16.05 -7.19 -6.78
C TYR A 8 16.64 -5.85 -6.33
N TRP A 9 16.17 -5.35 -5.19
CA TRP A 9 16.59 -4.08 -4.60
C TRP A 9 18.08 -4.05 -4.31
N ASP A 10 18.59 -5.14 -3.74
CA ASP A 10 20.01 -5.34 -3.38
C ASP A 10 20.90 -5.54 -4.62
N ILE A 11 20.53 -6.45 -5.53
CA ILE A 11 21.29 -6.73 -6.76
C ILE A 11 21.47 -5.47 -7.62
N HIS A 12 20.42 -4.65 -7.72
CA HIS A 12 20.49 -3.42 -8.50
C HIS A 12 21.02 -2.21 -7.71
N SER A 13 21.36 -2.40 -6.43
CA SER A 13 21.83 -1.38 -5.49
C SER A 13 20.97 -0.12 -5.57
N VAL A 14 19.64 -0.32 -5.61
CA VAL A 14 18.68 0.77 -5.86
C VAL A 14 18.75 1.79 -4.74
N GLY A 15 18.85 1.32 -3.48
CA GLY A 15 19.03 2.16 -2.31
C GLY A 15 20.30 3.02 -2.37
N ASP A 16 21.44 2.43 -2.72
CA ASP A 16 22.72 3.16 -2.81
C ASP A 16 22.72 4.20 -3.91
N LYS A 17 22.22 3.84 -5.10
CA LYS A 17 22.10 4.77 -6.23
C LYS A 17 21.17 5.93 -5.90
N LEU A 18 20.10 5.66 -5.17
CA LEU A 18 19.17 6.69 -4.74
C LEU A 18 19.79 7.59 -3.67
N ARG A 19 20.49 7.02 -2.68
CA ARG A 19 21.22 7.80 -1.67
C ARG A 19 22.28 8.69 -2.30
N GLN A 20 23.07 8.17 -3.24
CA GLN A 20 24.06 8.95 -3.98
C GLN A 20 23.42 10.09 -4.78
N ARG A 21 22.30 9.83 -5.44
CA ARG A 21 21.55 10.87 -6.17
C ARG A 21 20.96 11.90 -5.23
N LEU A 22 20.32 11.48 -4.13
CA LEU A 22 19.81 12.39 -3.11
C LEU A 22 20.93 13.27 -2.53
N GLN A 23 22.11 12.71 -2.25
CA GLN A 23 23.27 13.49 -1.81
C GLN A 23 23.79 14.46 -2.87
N ALA A 24 23.64 14.12 -4.16
CA ALA A 24 24.06 14.99 -5.26
C ALA A 24 23.04 16.09 -5.58
N THR A 25 21.75 15.87 -5.31
CA THR A 25 20.65 16.74 -5.76
C THR A 25 19.91 17.45 -4.64
N SER A 26 19.99 16.93 -3.41
CA SER A 26 19.43 17.50 -2.20
C SER A 26 20.56 17.80 -1.22
N THR A 27 20.38 18.88 -0.47
CA THR A 27 21.29 19.27 0.62
C THR A 27 21.14 18.40 1.88
N GLY A 28 20.19 17.45 1.89
CA GLY A 28 19.85 16.61 3.04
C GLY A 28 19.16 17.36 4.18
N ILE A 29 18.78 18.62 3.95
CA ILE A 29 18.17 19.49 4.97
C ILE A 29 16.83 18.94 5.42
N GLY A 30 16.04 18.34 4.52
CA GLY A 30 14.76 17.73 4.87
C GLY A 30 14.93 16.56 5.83
N VAL A 31 15.89 15.68 5.56
CA VAL A 31 16.24 14.57 6.46
C VAL A 31 16.68 15.07 7.83
N LEU A 32 17.52 16.12 7.89
CA LEU A 32 18.00 16.67 9.17
C LEU A 32 16.87 17.34 9.97
N ARG A 33 16.05 18.19 9.33
CA ARG A 33 14.95 18.90 9.99
C ARG A 33 13.87 17.94 10.51
N ARG A 34 13.70 16.77 9.88
CA ARG A 34 12.63 15.82 10.18
C ARG A 34 13.15 14.47 10.70
N LYS A 35 14.37 14.43 11.23
CA LYS A 35 15.03 13.19 11.70
C LYS A 35 14.17 12.38 12.68
N SER A 36 13.62 13.03 13.71
CA SER A 36 12.79 12.34 14.72
C SER A 36 11.51 11.72 14.12
N LEU A 37 10.91 12.39 13.13
CA LEU A 37 9.77 11.86 12.40
C LEU A 37 10.17 10.63 11.57
N LEU A 38 11.31 10.70 10.87
CA LEU A 38 11.83 9.60 10.07
C LEU A 38 12.16 8.37 10.93
N ASP A 39 12.81 8.59 12.08
CA ASP A 39 13.13 7.52 13.04
C ASP A 39 11.85 6.84 13.56
N ASN A 40 10.80 7.62 13.87
CA ASN A 40 9.51 7.09 14.29
C ASN A 40 8.80 6.30 13.19
N ILE A 41 8.86 6.75 11.93
CA ILE A 41 8.28 6.02 10.79
C ILE A 41 9.03 4.70 10.58
N HIS A 42 10.36 4.73 10.66
CA HIS A 42 11.19 3.54 10.54
C HIS A 42 10.88 2.52 11.63
N LEU A 43 10.80 2.96 12.89
CA LEU A 43 10.42 2.11 14.02
C LEU A 43 9.01 1.55 13.87
N GLY A 44 8.05 2.40 13.46
CA GLY A 44 6.67 1.98 13.20
C GLY A 44 6.57 0.93 12.10
N ALA A 45 7.35 1.08 11.03
CA ALA A 45 7.43 0.11 9.94
C ALA A 45 7.99 -1.25 10.39
N ILE A 46 9.04 -1.24 11.22
CA ILE A 46 9.60 -2.47 11.83
C ILE A 46 8.54 -3.16 12.69
N ILE A 47 7.91 -2.42 13.60
CA ILE A 47 6.90 -2.97 14.52
C ILE A 47 5.73 -3.55 13.72
N SER A 48 5.22 -2.79 12.75
CA SER A 48 4.12 -3.23 11.88
C SER A 48 4.48 -4.49 11.10
N GLY A 49 5.62 -4.50 10.41
CA GLY A 49 6.09 -5.67 9.66
C GLY A 49 6.30 -6.89 10.54
N THR A 50 6.75 -6.70 11.78
CA THR A 50 6.95 -7.79 12.76
C THR A 50 5.61 -8.37 13.20
N ILE A 51 4.64 -7.52 13.57
CA ILE A 51 3.29 -7.94 13.93
C ILE A 51 2.65 -8.73 12.78
N ILE A 52 2.73 -8.22 11.54
CA ILE A 52 2.21 -8.90 10.35
C ILE A 52 2.83 -10.30 10.21
N SER A 53 4.16 -10.40 10.32
CA SER A 53 4.88 -11.67 10.21
C SER A 53 4.41 -12.68 11.23
N VAL A 54 4.32 -12.26 12.50
CA VAL A 54 3.89 -13.12 13.61
C VAL A 54 2.47 -13.63 13.39
N PHE A 55 1.52 -12.75 13.06
CA PHE A 55 0.13 -13.16 12.82
C PHE A 55 -0.02 -14.09 11.61
N MET A 56 0.74 -13.85 10.53
CA MET A 56 0.73 -14.75 9.37
C MET A 56 1.26 -16.14 9.72
N ILE A 57 2.35 -16.22 10.49
CA ILE A 57 2.92 -17.49 10.94
C ILE A 57 1.93 -18.23 11.86
N ILE A 58 1.36 -17.53 12.85
CA ILE A 58 0.38 -18.11 13.77
C ILE A 58 -0.83 -18.65 12.99
N TYR A 59 -1.37 -17.87 12.06
CA TYR A 59 -2.50 -18.29 11.24
C TYR A 59 -2.19 -19.54 10.42
N GLN A 60 -1.02 -19.60 9.79
CA GLN A 60 -0.60 -20.77 9.01
C GLN A 60 -0.47 -22.02 9.87
N ILE A 61 0.10 -21.90 11.08
CA ILE A 61 0.22 -23.01 12.04
C ILE A 61 -1.16 -23.47 12.51
N LEU A 62 -2.04 -22.54 12.87
CA LEU A 62 -3.41 -22.84 13.32
C LEU A 62 -4.22 -23.56 12.24
N GLN A 63 -4.08 -23.17 10.96
CA GLN A 63 -4.72 -23.87 9.85
C GLN A 63 -4.26 -25.33 9.73
N ILE A 64 -2.97 -25.59 9.88
CA ILE A 64 -2.42 -26.95 9.79
C ILE A 64 -2.92 -27.81 10.95
N ILE A 65 -2.94 -27.26 12.17
CA ILE A 65 -3.49 -27.97 13.34
C ILE A 65 -4.97 -28.26 13.13
N ALA A 66 -5.76 -27.28 12.67
CA ALA A 66 -7.18 -27.46 12.45
C ALA A 66 -7.47 -28.55 11.40
N ASN A 67 -6.70 -28.58 10.30
CA ASN A 67 -6.83 -29.60 9.24
C ASN A 67 -6.42 -31.02 9.69
N ASN A 68 -5.44 -31.15 10.59
CA ASN A 68 -4.94 -32.47 11.03
C ASN A 68 -5.75 -33.06 12.18
N TYR A 69 -6.35 -32.23 13.04
CA TYR A 69 -6.97 -32.67 14.28
C TYR A 69 -8.50 -32.57 14.30
N SER A 70 -9.12 -31.80 13.39
CA SER A 70 -10.58 -31.66 13.35
C SER A 70 -11.15 -32.22 12.04
N PRO A 71 -11.86 -33.38 12.06
CA PRO A 71 -12.50 -33.94 10.87
C PRO A 71 -13.64 -33.06 10.31
N ILE A 72 -14.05 -32.04 11.07
CA ILE A 72 -15.13 -31.09 10.76
C ILE A 72 -14.58 -29.87 10.00
N VAL A 73 -13.30 -29.54 10.18
CA VAL A 73 -12.67 -28.36 9.56
C VAL A 73 -12.27 -28.69 8.13
N LYS A 74 -13.20 -28.45 7.19
CA LYS A 74 -12.90 -28.41 5.76
C LYS A 74 -12.55 -26.97 5.35
N ILE A 75 -11.38 -26.47 5.76
CA ILE A 75 -10.83 -25.28 5.09
C ILE A 75 -10.38 -25.76 3.70
N PRO A 76 -10.90 -25.21 2.60
CA PRO A 76 -10.61 -25.71 1.26
C PRO A 76 -9.21 -25.27 0.83
N LEU A 77 -8.16 -25.88 1.40
CA LEU A 77 -6.84 -25.92 0.78
C LEU A 77 -6.69 -27.30 0.13
N ASN A 78 -7.15 -27.39 -1.13
CA ASN A 78 -7.01 -28.58 -1.96
C ASN A 78 -5.57 -28.72 -2.48
N ILE A 79 -4.60 -28.82 -1.58
CA ILE A 79 -3.22 -29.19 -1.91
C ILE A 79 -2.96 -30.48 -1.13
N ASN A 80 -3.19 -31.62 -1.79
CA ASN A 80 -2.81 -32.95 -1.30
C ASN A 80 -1.27 -33.07 -1.30
N LEU A 81 -0.60 -32.33 -0.41
CA LEU A 81 0.84 -32.45 -0.19
C LEU A 81 1.07 -33.53 0.89
N SER A 82 2.08 -34.38 0.70
CA SER A 82 2.45 -35.35 1.74
C SER A 82 2.81 -34.62 3.05
N HIS A 83 2.54 -35.27 4.19
CA HIS A 83 2.67 -34.70 5.54
C HIS A 83 4.09 -34.15 5.84
N TYR A 84 5.12 -34.73 5.21
CA TYR A 84 6.52 -34.28 5.32
C TYR A 84 6.78 -32.95 4.60
N PHE A 85 6.08 -32.69 3.49
CA PHE A 85 6.25 -31.46 2.72
C PHE A 85 5.52 -30.27 3.35
N HIS A 86 4.53 -30.51 4.23
CA HIS A 86 3.84 -29.45 4.96
C HIS A 86 4.79 -28.67 5.89
N TRP A 87 5.61 -29.38 6.66
CA TRP A 87 6.57 -28.72 7.56
C TRP A 87 7.68 -27.99 6.80
N LEU A 88 8.14 -28.54 5.69
CA LEU A 88 9.07 -27.84 4.79
C LEU A 88 8.45 -26.54 4.26
N PHE A 89 7.18 -26.58 3.83
CA PHE A 89 6.45 -25.40 3.36
C PHE A 89 6.29 -24.36 4.48
N VAL A 90 6.00 -24.78 5.72
CA VAL A 90 5.93 -23.88 6.89
C VAL A 90 7.27 -23.21 7.16
N VAL A 91 8.39 -23.95 7.12
CA VAL A 91 9.72 -23.37 7.34
C VAL A 91 10.06 -22.35 6.26
N ILE A 92 9.77 -22.66 4.98
CA ILE A 92 9.93 -21.72 3.87
C ILE A 92 9.03 -20.49 4.07
N PHE A 93 7.79 -20.69 4.49
CA PHE A 93 6.84 -19.60 4.76
C PHE A 93 7.32 -18.69 5.89
N ILE A 94 7.81 -19.25 7.00
CA ILE A 94 8.38 -18.50 8.12
C ILE A 94 9.57 -17.67 7.64
N TYR A 95 10.48 -18.27 6.87
CA TYR A 95 11.62 -17.57 6.30
C TYR A 95 11.19 -16.38 5.41
N VAL A 96 10.18 -16.59 4.56
CA VAL A 96 9.64 -15.52 3.71
C VAL A 96 8.88 -14.47 4.54
N ALA A 97 8.18 -14.86 5.61
CA ALA A 97 7.46 -13.94 6.48
C ALA A 97 8.41 -12.94 7.15
N PHE A 98 9.61 -13.37 7.55
CA PHE A 98 10.63 -12.47 8.10
C PHE A 98 11.13 -11.39 7.12
N SER A 99 10.78 -11.46 5.83
CA SER A 99 11.08 -10.37 4.88
C SER A 99 10.14 -9.16 5.03
N TYR A 100 9.01 -9.27 5.74
CA TYR A 100 8.05 -8.17 5.89
C TYR A 100 8.60 -6.95 6.64
N PRO A 101 9.22 -7.07 7.83
CA PRO A 101 9.84 -5.94 8.51
C PRO A 101 10.84 -5.23 7.61
N ALA A 102 11.77 -5.98 7.00
CA ALA A 102 12.81 -5.41 6.15
C ALA A 102 12.25 -4.62 4.96
N VAL A 103 11.29 -5.18 4.21
CA VAL A 103 10.66 -4.48 3.08
C VAL A 103 9.91 -3.23 3.50
N TYR A 104 9.11 -3.32 4.56
CA TYR A 104 8.31 -2.20 5.02
C TYR A 104 9.21 -1.06 5.46
N THR A 105 10.20 -1.39 6.28
CA THR A 105 11.18 -0.43 6.75
C THR A 105 11.89 0.27 5.59
N GLU A 106 12.35 -0.48 4.59
CA GLU A 106 13.04 0.09 3.42
C GLU A 106 12.11 1.01 2.61
N VAL A 107 10.91 0.53 2.26
CA VAL A 107 9.97 1.27 1.41
C VAL A 107 9.45 2.53 2.11
N TYR A 108 8.96 2.40 3.35
CA TYR A 108 8.39 3.53 4.08
C TYR A 108 9.45 4.56 4.48
N SER A 109 10.65 4.13 4.87
CA SER A 109 11.78 5.03 5.12
C SER A 109 12.08 5.87 3.89
N LEU A 110 12.13 5.23 2.73
CA LEU A 110 12.51 5.88 1.50
C LEU A 110 11.48 6.89 0.99
N ILE A 111 10.20 6.50 1.01
CA ILE A 111 9.12 7.45 0.68
C ILE A 111 9.17 8.64 1.63
N SER A 112 9.41 8.39 2.93
CA SER A 112 9.42 9.45 3.94
C SER A 112 10.60 10.40 3.78
N ILE A 113 11.79 9.91 3.40
CA ILE A 113 12.94 10.74 3.04
C ILE A 113 12.59 11.65 1.87
N ILE A 114 11.99 11.10 0.82
CA ILE A 114 11.60 11.86 -0.36
C ILE A 114 10.57 12.95 0.01
N CYS A 115 9.54 12.60 0.77
CA CYS A 115 8.55 13.56 1.25
C CYS A 115 9.20 14.66 2.11
N ALA A 116 10.15 14.30 2.98
CA ALA A 116 10.86 15.26 3.83
C ALA A 116 11.65 16.28 3.01
N GLU A 117 12.32 15.85 1.94
CA GLU A 117 13.06 16.72 1.04
C GLU A 117 12.15 17.64 0.22
N TYR A 118 11.04 17.14 -0.33
CA TYR A 118 10.03 18.00 -0.99
C TYR A 118 9.44 19.02 -0.04
N ARG A 119 9.10 18.63 1.19
CA ARG A 119 8.58 19.57 2.18
C ARG A 119 9.60 20.63 2.54
N ALA A 120 10.86 20.26 2.77
CA ALA A 120 11.89 21.25 3.07
C ALA A 120 12.06 22.26 1.93
N LEU A 121 12.09 21.78 0.68
CA LEU A 121 12.16 22.66 -0.50
C LEU A 121 10.93 23.58 -0.60
N ASN A 122 9.74 23.05 -0.38
CA ASN A 122 8.49 23.81 -0.39
C ASN A 122 8.46 24.87 0.73
N ASP A 123 8.90 24.50 1.94
CA ASP A 123 8.98 25.38 3.10
C ASP A 123 10.00 26.51 2.86
N ASP A 124 11.18 26.18 2.30
CA ASP A 124 12.21 27.17 1.99
C ASP A 124 11.73 28.14 0.89
N PHE A 125 11.06 27.64 -0.16
CA PHE A 125 10.46 28.49 -1.20
C PHE A 125 9.38 29.42 -0.62
N ALA A 126 8.48 28.89 0.21
CA ALA A 126 7.37 29.67 0.76
C ALA A 126 7.84 30.80 1.69
N ASN A 127 8.97 30.61 2.38
CA ASN A 127 9.51 31.57 3.34
C ASN A 127 10.53 32.53 2.73
N ASP A 128 11.03 32.26 1.52
CA ASP A 128 12.03 33.11 0.88
C ASP A 128 11.37 34.36 0.27
N CYS A 129 11.65 35.51 0.90
CA CYS A 129 11.13 36.79 0.47
C CYS A 129 11.60 37.20 -0.93
N ASN A 130 12.69 36.64 -1.47
CA ASN A 130 13.27 37.04 -2.75
C ASN A 130 12.80 36.21 -3.94
N THR A 131 11.77 35.36 -3.76
CA THR A 131 11.24 34.48 -4.81
C THR A 131 10.71 35.19 -6.05
N TYR A 132 10.43 36.50 -5.98
CA TYR A 132 10.09 37.33 -7.13
C TYR A 132 11.27 37.58 -8.10
N GLN A 133 12.51 37.36 -7.64
CA GLN A 133 13.71 37.53 -8.44
C GLN A 133 13.96 36.30 -9.32
N LEU A 134 14.26 36.53 -10.61
CA LEU A 134 14.49 35.45 -11.58
C LEU A 134 15.55 34.41 -11.15
N PRO A 135 16.71 34.79 -10.58
CA PRO A 135 17.72 33.82 -10.16
C PRO A 135 17.19 32.87 -9.07
N VAL A 136 16.40 33.40 -8.13
CA VAL A 136 15.85 32.67 -7.00
C VAL A 136 14.79 31.68 -7.47
N ILE A 137 13.81 32.11 -8.26
CA ILE A 137 12.80 31.18 -8.78
C ILE A 137 13.43 30.08 -9.64
N ARG A 138 14.44 30.41 -10.46
CA ARG A 138 15.12 29.44 -11.32
C ARG A 138 15.84 28.40 -10.47
N HIS A 139 16.46 28.81 -9.37
CA HIS A 139 17.12 27.90 -8.44
C HIS A 139 16.13 26.87 -7.88
N TYR A 140 15.00 27.32 -7.31
CA TYR A 140 14.01 26.41 -6.73
C TYR A 140 13.31 25.53 -7.78
N VAL A 141 12.97 26.07 -8.94
CA VAL A 141 12.41 25.30 -10.06
C VAL A 141 13.38 24.23 -10.54
N ALA A 142 14.66 24.57 -10.70
CA ALA A 142 15.70 23.63 -11.10
C ALA A 142 15.94 22.56 -10.03
N ALA A 143 15.95 22.93 -8.74
CA ALA A 143 16.05 22.00 -7.62
C ALA A 143 14.87 21.02 -7.61
N HIS A 144 13.63 21.53 -7.69
CA HIS A 144 12.43 20.69 -7.74
C HIS A 144 12.43 19.73 -8.93
N TRP A 145 12.83 20.21 -10.11
CA TRP A 145 12.97 19.39 -11.32
C TRP A 145 14.01 18.29 -11.16
N THR A 146 15.20 18.63 -10.68
CA THR A 146 16.32 17.70 -10.52
C THR A 146 15.96 16.60 -9.51
N MET A 147 15.25 16.97 -8.45
CA MET A 147 14.74 16.05 -7.46
C MET A 147 13.67 15.12 -8.07
N SER A 148 12.75 15.65 -8.87
CA SER A 148 11.75 14.85 -9.59
C SER A 148 12.38 13.81 -10.54
N GLN A 149 13.40 14.22 -11.30
CA GLN A 149 14.14 13.31 -12.19
C GLN A 149 14.91 12.22 -11.42
N SER A 150 15.46 12.57 -10.27
CA SER A 150 16.17 11.61 -9.41
C SER A 150 15.23 10.53 -8.86
N HIS A 151 14.00 10.92 -8.54
CA HIS A 151 12.98 10.01 -8.03
C HIS A 151 12.30 9.15 -9.11
N ALA A 152 12.35 9.54 -10.39
CA ALA A 152 11.68 8.80 -11.47
C ALA A 152 12.18 7.35 -11.66
N LEU A 153 13.47 7.09 -11.42
CA LEU A 153 14.02 5.73 -11.48
C LEU A 153 13.50 4.84 -10.34
N PHE A 154 13.39 5.41 -9.15
CA PHE A 154 12.83 4.76 -7.97
C PHE A 154 11.31 4.55 -8.09
N GLY A 155 10.62 5.55 -8.64
CA GLY A 155 9.16 5.54 -8.79
C GLY A 155 8.65 4.30 -9.52
N ARG A 156 9.41 3.75 -10.48
CA ARG A 156 9.05 2.51 -11.18
C ARG A 156 9.11 1.27 -10.29
N SER A 157 10.22 1.06 -9.58
CA SER A 157 10.39 -0.10 -8.69
C SER A 157 9.41 -0.05 -7.52
N LEU A 158 9.21 1.15 -6.95
CA LEU A 158 8.22 1.36 -5.90
C LEU A 158 6.79 1.15 -6.40
N SER A 159 6.47 1.68 -7.58
CA SER A 159 5.18 1.49 -8.25
C SER A 159 4.87 0.01 -8.43
N LEU A 160 5.83 -0.78 -8.91
CA LEU A 160 5.66 -2.22 -9.08
C LEU A 160 5.41 -2.90 -7.73
N TRP A 161 6.23 -2.63 -6.71
CA TRP A 161 6.05 -3.21 -5.39
C TRP A 161 4.69 -2.84 -4.79
N MET A 162 4.32 -1.56 -4.82
CA MET A 162 3.03 -1.05 -4.36
C MET A 162 1.85 -1.71 -5.11
N SER A 163 1.98 -1.93 -6.42
CA SER A 163 0.97 -2.62 -7.25
C SER A 163 0.73 -4.05 -6.81
N PHE A 164 1.81 -4.80 -6.64
CA PHE A 164 1.71 -6.18 -6.16
C PHE A 164 1.27 -6.23 -4.70
N HIS A 165 1.72 -5.30 -3.86
CA HIS A 165 1.34 -5.23 -2.46
C HIS A 165 -0.16 -4.97 -2.31
N LEU A 166 -0.68 -3.96 -3.00
CA LEU A 166 -2.11 -3.65 -2.98
C LEU A 166 -2.96 -4.79 -3.57
N SER A 167 -2.51 -5.39 -4.68
CA SER A 167 -3.20 -6.52 -5.31
C SER A 167 -3.26 -7.74 -4.39
N THR A 168 -2.14 -8.13 -3.79
CA THR A 168 -2.05 -9.26 -2.87
C THR A 168 -2.84 -9.00 -1.59
N SER A 169 -2.75 -7.82 -0.98
CA SER A 169 -3.56 -7.44 0.18
C SER A 169 -5.06 -7.46 -0.14
N THR A 170 -5.48 -6.97 -1.31
CA THR A 170 -6.90 -7.02 -1.71
C THR A 170 -7.38 -8.47 -1.88
N LEU A 171 -6.59 -9.32 -2.53
CA LEU A 171 -6.90 -10.74 -2.70
C LEU A 171 -6.97 -11.48 -1.35
N SER A 172 -6.02 -11.21 -0.45
CA SER A 172 -6.02 -11.73 0.91
C SER A 172 -7.24 -11.28 1.69
N CYS A 173 -7.67 -10.03 1.56
CA CYS A 173 -8.89 -9.52 2.20
C CYS A 173 -10.13 -10.29 1.74
N ILE A 174 -10.29 -10.49 0.43
CA ILE A 174 -11.41 -11.25 -0.14
C ILE A 174 -11.39 -12.70 0.34
N PHE A 175 -10.21 -13.33 0.35
CA PHE A 175 -10.05 -14.70 0.82
C PHE A 175 -10.44 -14.85 2.29
N LEU A 176 -9.92 -13.96 3.16
CA LEU A 176 -10.23 -13.99 4.59
C LEU A 176 -11.72 -13.73 4.84
N LEU A 177 -12.32 -12.72 4.18
CA LEU A 177 -13.76 -12.46 4.30
C LEU A 177 -14.61 -13.64 3.85
N ARG A 178 -14.22 -14.34 2.78
CA ARG A 178 -14.92 -15.55 2.31
C ARG A 178 -14.78 -16.74 3.26
N SER A 179 -13.71 -16.78 4.06
CA SER A 179 -13.50 -17.84 5.06
C SER A 179 -14.35 -17.67 6.31
N VAL A 180 -14.78 -16.44 6.64
CA VAL A 180 -15.53 -16.14 7.88
C VAL A 180 -16.85 -16.92 8.00
N PRO A 181 -17.73 -17.00 6.99
CA PRO A 181 -19.00 -17.74 7.12
C PRO A 181 -18.78 -19.23 7.40
N ILE A 182 -17.82 -19.86 6.72
CA ILE A 182 -17.47 -21.28 6.91
C ILE A 182 -16.99 -21.52 8.34
N LEU A 183 -16.21 -20.60 8.88
CA LEU A 183 -15.72 -20.67 10.25
C LEU A 183 -16.83 -20.43 11.28
N ILE A 184 -17.79 -19.53 11.01
CA ILE A 184 -18.96 -19.29 11.88
C ILE A 184 -19.86 -20.54 11.94
N ASP A 185 -20.11 -21.20 10.81
CA ASP A 185 -20.89 -22.44 10.78
C ASP A 185 -20.23 -23.55 11.61
N GLN A 186 -18.89 -23.57 11.64
CA GLN A 186 -18.08 -24.51 12.42
C GLN A 186 -17.94 -24.10 13.91
N LEU A 187 -18.17 -22.83 14.26
CA LEU A 187 -18.11 -22.32 15.64
C LEU A 187 -19.13 -23.02 16.55
N LEU A 188 -20.21 -23.56 15.98
CA LEU A 188 -21.20 -24.36 16.70
C LEU A 188 -20.60 -25.60 17.40
N ALA A 189 -19.45 -26.09 16.94
CA ALA A 189 -18.71 -27.18 17.58
C ALA A 189 -17.93 -26.74 18.83
N LEU A 190 -17.80 -25.43 19.08
CA LEU A 190 -17.09 -24.81 20.22
C LEU A 190 -15.65 -25.29 20.46
N GLU A 191 -14.98 -25.88 19.46
CA GLU A 191 -13.61 -26.33 19.63
C GLU A 191 -12.67 -25.11 19.80
N PRO A 192 -11.78 -25.11 20.80
CA PRO A 192 -10.89 -23.98 21.10
C PRO A 192 -9.99 -23.60 19.92
N VAL A 193 -9.65 -24.57 19.06
CA VAL A 193 -8.88 -24.35 17.83
C VAL A 193 -9.67 -23.53 16.81
N ILE A 194 -10.98 -23.78 16.66
CA ILE A 194 -11.86 -23.05 15.72
C ILE A 194 -12.02 -21.60 16.18
N VAL A 195 -12.20 -21.38 17.49
CA VAL A 195 -12.26 -20.03 18.08
C VAL A 195 -10.96 -19.26 17.81
N ALA A 196 -9.80 -19.88 18.02
CA ALA A 196 -8.51 -19.25 17.76
C ALA A 196 -8.31 -18.89 16.28
N VAL A 197 -8.75 -19.76 15.34
CA VAL A 197 -8.70 -19.48 13.90
C VAL A 197 -9.59 -18.29 13.54
N ILE A 198 -10.81 -18.20 14.08
CA ILE A 198 -11.72 -17.07 13.83
C ILE A 198 -11.11 -15.75 14.32
N VAL A 199 -10.61 -15.72 15.56
CA VAL A 199 -9.99 -14.52 16.12
C VAL A 199 -8.81 -14.08 15.27
N CYS A 200 -7.92 -15.00 14.90
CA CYS A 200 -6.79 -14.69 14.01
C CYS A 200 -7.25 -14.20 12.63
N THR A 201 -8.32 -14.78 12.07
CA THR A 201 -8.89 -14.35 10.78
C THR A 201 -9.39 -12.92 10.85
N VAL A 202 -10.12 -12.55 11.90
CA VAL A 202 -10.62 -11.17 12.11
C VAL A 202 -9.46 -10.19 12.27
N PHE A 203 -8.46 -10.52 13.08
CA PHE A 203 -7.27 -9.67 13.23
C PHE A 203 -6.51 -9.50 11.91
N LEU A 204 -6.36 -10.56 11.12
CA LEU A 204 -5.72 -10.48 9.80
C LEU A 204 -6.53 -9.60 8.83
N ILE A 205 -7.86 -9.63 8.87
CA ILE A 205 -8.70 -8.72 8.07
C ILE A 205 -8.41 -7.26 8.44
N VAL A 206 -8.37 -6.93 9.74
CA VAL A 206 -8.06 -5.57 10.22
C VAL A 206 -6.66 -5.15 9.77
N ILE A 207 -5.67 -6.03 9.89
CA ILE A 207 -4.30 -5.78 9.43
C ILE A 207 -4.26 -5.50 7.93
N VAL A 208 -4.92 -6.32 7.11
CA VAL A 208 -4.93 -6.17 5.65
C VAL A 208 -5.63 -4.88 5.22
N ILE A 209 -6.74 -4.51 5.87
CA ILE A 209 -7.41 -3.22 5.63
C ILE A 209 -6.48 -2.06 6.00
N SER A 210 -5.80 -2.14 7.14
CA SER A 210 -4.84 -1.13 7.58
C SER A 210 -3.68 -0.97 6.59
N GLN A 211 -3.17 -2.07 6.03
CA GLN A 211 -2.13 -2.05 4.98
C GLN A 211 -2.60 -1.34 3.72
N ILE A 212 -3.82 -1.63 3.25
CA ILE A 212 -4.42 -0.99 2.07
C ILE A 212 -4.54 0.52 2.30
N ILE A 213 -5.10 0.93 3.43
CA ILE A 213 -5.27 2.34 3.79
C ILE A 213 -3.91 3.03 3.90
N SER A 214 -2.96 2.43 4.61
CA SER A 214 -1.61 2.99 4.78
C SER A 214 -0.89 3.18 3.44
N SER A 215 -0.98 2.20 2.54
CA SER A 215 -0.38 2.27 1.20
C SER A 215 -0.98 3.40 0.37
N LEU A 216 -2.30 3.57 0.41
CA LEU A 216 -3.00 4.66 -0.26
C LEU A 216 -2.62 6.02 0.32
N VAL A 217 -2.68 6.18 1.65
CA VAL A 217 -2.32 7.43 2.33
C VAL A 217 -0.88 7.83 2.00
N THR A 218 0.04 6.88 2.05
CA THR A 218 1.46 7.12 1.74
C THR A 218 1.66 7.57 0.29
N SER A 219 0.94 6.94 -0.65
CA SER A 219 0.96 7.32 -2.06
C SER A 219 0.41 8.74 -2.29
N LEU A 220 -0.68 9.09 -1.59
CA LEU A 220 -1.31 10.41 -1.64
C LEU A 220 -0.41 11.48 -1.04
N LEU A 221 0.23 11.20 0.10
CA LEU A 221 1.18 12.11 0.75
C LEU A 221 2.35 12.42 -0.17
N LEU A 222 2.94 11.40 -0.79
CA LEU A 222 4.04 11.60 -1.74
C LEU A 222 3.60 12.46 -2.94
N TYR A 223 2.44 12.15 -3.52
CA TYR A 223 1.90 12.96 -4.62
C TYR A 223 1.64 14.41 -4.20
N HIS A 224 1.06 14.61 -3.02
CA HIS A 224 0.80 15.94 -2.47
C HIS A 224 2.10 16.72 -2.32
N ASP A 225 3.10 16.16 -1.63
CA ASP A 225 4.38 16.84 -1.37
C ASP A 225 5.12 17.17 -2.69
N MET A 226 5.06 16.28 -3.70
CA MET A 226 5.65 16.50 -5.04
C MET A 226 4.91 17.54 -5.89
N THR A 227 3.61 17.74 -5.66
CA THR A 227 2.79 18.67 -6.48
C THR A 227 2.48 19.98 -5.76
N HIS A 228 2.73 20.07 -4.46
CA HIS A 228 2.50 21.26 -3.65
C HIS A 228 3.31 22.47 -4.17
N PHE A 229 4.50 22.24 -4.73
CA PHE A 229 5.29 23.30 -5.36
C PHE A 229 4.52 24.06 -6.45
N ARG A 230 3.62 23.38 -7.18
CA ARG A 230 2.72 24.02 -8.14
C ARG A 230 1.81 25.06 -7.48
N TYR A 231 1.24 24.72 -6.32
CA TYR A 231 0.37 25.63 -5.58
C TYR A 231 1.17 26.87 -5.13
N LEU A 232 2.39 26.68 -4.63
CA LEU A 232 3.26 27.78 -4.23
C LEU A 232 3.59 28.72 -5.40
N LEU A 233 3.84 28.18 -6.60
CA LEU A 233 4.04 29.01 -7.80
C LEU A 233 2.79 29.79 -8.21
N ILE A 234 1.60 29.20 -8.07
CA ILE A 234 0.33 29.90 -8.33
C ILE A 234 0.14 31.04 -7.33
N VAL A 235 0.42 30.81 -6.04
CA VAL A 235 0.35 31.85 -5.01
C VAL A 235 1.36 32.97 -5.29
N LEU A 236 2.58 32.64 -5.71
CA LEU A 236 3.58 33.64 -6.09
C LEU A 236 3.06 34.53 -7.24
N ILE A 237 2.47 33.92 -8.27
CA ILE A 237 1.90 34.64 -9.42
C ILE A 237 0.72 35.52 -9.03
N ALA A 238 -0.18 35.00 -8.20
CA ALA A 238 -1.36 35.71 -7.73
C ALA A 238 -1.05 36.75 -6.63
N GLY A 239 0.20 36.78 -6.15
CA GLY A 239 0.66 37.67 -5.09
C GLY A 239 0.68 39.14 -5.51
N THR A 240 0.79 40.01 -4.52
CA THR A 240 0.76 41.48 -4.70
C THR A 240 2.10 42.06 -5.17
N SER A 241 3.19 41.29 -5.06
CA SER A 241 4.52 41.70 -5.52
C SER A 241 4.64 41.64 -7.05
N ALA A 242 5.08 42.73 -7.67
CA ALA A 242 5.32 42.76 -9.11
C ALA A 242 6.41 41.75 -9.50
N LEU A 243 6.00 40.69 -10.21
CA LEU A 243 6.92 39.73 -10.81
C LEU A 243 7.56 40.34 -12.06
N GLN A 244 8.86 40.13 -12.22
CA GLN A 244 9.51 40.39 -13.52
C GLN A 244 8.88 39.47 -14.59
N GLU A 245 8.69 39.95 -15.82
CA GLU A 245 8.08 39.19 -16.92
C GLU A 245 8.75 37.82 -17.15
N GLN A 246 10.08 37.77 -16.98
CA GLN A 246 10.84 36.53 -17.11
C GLN A 246 10.56 35.55 -15.96
N THR A 247 10.39 36.04 -14.74
CA THR A 247 10.04 35.23 -13.55
C THR A 247 8.64 34.63 -13.73
N TYR A 248 7.68 35.43 -14.18
CA TYR A 248 6.32 34.99 -14.51
C TYR A 248 6.32 33.88 -15.58
N SER A 249 7.09 34.08 -16.65
CA SER A 249 7.22 33.10 -17.73
C SER A 249 7.77 31.75 -17.24
N VAL A 250 8.78 31.77 -16.37
CA VAL A 250 9.36 30.55 -15.78
C VAL A 250 8.33 29.84 -14.89
N ALA A 251 7.62 30.58 -14.04
CA ALA A 251 6.62 30.03 -13.14
C ALA A 251 5.48 29.33 -13.92
N ILE A 252 4.93 29.98 -14.94
CA ILE A 252 3.86 29.40 -15.78
C ILE A 252 4.34 28.19 -16.57
N ALA A 253 5.52 28.27 -17.18
CA ALA A 253 6.07 27.14 -17.93
C ALA A 253 6.20 25.92 -17.02
N TYR A 254 6.66 26.11 -15.79
CA TYR A 254 6.81 25.03 -14.83
C TYR A 254 5.47 24.53 -14.26
N ILE A 255 4.50 25.40 -13.97
CA ILE A 255 3.14 25.01 -13.60
C ILE A 255 2.53 24.12 -14.68
N ASN A 256 2.64 24.51 -15.95
CA ASN A 256 2.16 23.72 -17.08
C ASN A 256 2.87 22.37 -17.20
N HIS A 257 4.18 22.33 -16.94
CA HIS A 257 4.91 21.08 -16.83
C HIS A 257 4.33 20.17 -15.72
N LEU A 258 4.15 20.71 -14.51
CA LEU A 258 3.63 19.96 -13.35
C LEU A 258 2.20 19.45 -13.57
N TYR A 259 1.36 20.19 -14.31
CA TYR A 259 0.03 19.73 -14.72
C TYR A 259 0.06 18.55 -15.69
N ARG A 260 1.07 18.49 -16.56
CA ARG A 260 1.22 17.43 -17.58
C ARG A 260 2.04 16.24 -17.08
N SER A 261 2.89 16.44 -16.08
CA SER A 261 3.73 15.40 -15.51
C SER A 261 2.92 14.42 -14.68
N ARG A 262 3.12 13.12 -14.92
CA ARG A 262 2.60 12.05 -14.04
C ARG A 262 3.57 11.84 -12.89
N LEU A 263 3.49 12.69 -11.87
CA LEU A 263 4.26 12.56 -10.63
C LEU A 263 3.54 11.63 -9.65
N GLY A 264 4.28 11.04 -8.71
CA GLY A 264 3.77 10.14 -7.68
C GLY A 264 3.92 8.66 -8.00
N ILE A 265 3.23 7.81 -7.23
CA ILE A 265 3.24 6.36 -7.38
C ILE A 265 2.12 5.96 -8.34
N SER A 266 2.44 5.16 -9.34
CA SER A 266 1.43 4.51 -10.18
C SER A 266 1.19 3.07 -9.74
N PHE A 267 0.00 2.54 -9.98
CA PHE A 267 -0.34 1.14 -9.81
C PHE A 267 -0.55 0.52 -11.20
N PHE A 268 0.31 -0.41 -11.61
CA PHE A 268 0.33 -0.96 -12.98
C PHE A 268 0.27 0.14 -14.05
N GLU A 269 1.14 1.15 -13.93
CA GLU A 269 1.20 2.35 -14.80
C GLU A 269 0.01 3.31 -14.71
N ILE A 270 -0.97 3.02 -13.84
CA ILE A 270 -2.10 3.91 -13.55
C ILE A 270 -1.74 4.79 -12.36
N THR A 271 -1.49 6.09 -12.59
CA THR A 271 -1.18 7.04 -11.52
C THR A 271 -2.33 7.14 -10.50
N VAL A 272 -2.03 7.05 -9.21
CA VAL A 272 -3.00 7.30 -8.14
C VAL A 272 -3.52 8.72 -8.29
N ILE A 273 -4.85 8.90 -8.32
CA ILE A 273 -5.57 10.17 -8.61
C ILE A 273 -5.83 10.45 -10.11
N ASP A 274 -5.36 9.62 -11.05
CA ASP A 274 -5.91 9.70 -12.41
C ASP A 274 -7.41 9.35 -12.36
N ARG A 275 -8.25 10.04 -13.13
CA ARG A 275 -9.66 9.68 -13.33
C ARG A 275 -9.79 8.18 -13.65
N ARG A 276 -8.84 7.66 -14.43
CA ARG A 276 -8.73 6.22 -14.75
C ARG A 276 -8.50 5.35 -13.52
N PHE A 277 -7.75 5.80 -12.52
CA PHE A 277 -7.54 5.08 -11.26
C PHE A 277 -8.84 4.99 -10.45
N ILE A 278 -9.57 6.10 -10.32
CA ILE A 278 -10.86 6.13 -9.62
C ILE A 278 -11.86 5.22 -10.34
N GLU A 279 -11.98 5.34 -11.66
CA GLU A 279 -12.86 4.49 -12.47
C GLU A 279 -12.52 3.00 -12.32
N LYS A 280 -11.24 2.62 -12.41
CA LYS A 280 -10.81 1.22 -12.26
C LYS A 280 -11.00 0.68 -10.85
N THR A 281 -10.71 1.48 -9.83
CA THR A 281 -10.91 1.10 -8.42
C THR A 281 -12.39 0.93 -8.12
N ALA A 282 -13.24 1.86 -8.56
CA ALA A 282 -14.69 1.75 -8.43
C ALA A 282 -15.22 0.53 -9.19
N THR A 283 -14.69 0.24 -10.39
CA THR A 283 -15.07 -0.95 -11.18
C THR A 283 -14.68 -2.23 -10.44
N ILE A 284 -13.48 -2.32 -9.88
CA ILE A 284 -13.03 -3.49 -9.11
C ILE A 284 -13.87 -3.65 -7.85
N VAL A 285 -14.13 -2.58 -7.09
CA VAL A 285 -14.98 -2.62 -5.90
C VAL A 285 -16.39 -3.07 -6.27
N LEU A 286 -16.99 -2.51 -7.34
CA LEU A 286 -18.29 -2.94 -7.87
C LEU A 286 -18.28 -4.40 -8.32
N LEU A 287 -17.23 -4.86 -9.00
CA LEU A 287 -17.09 -6.23 -9.45
C LEU A 287 -16.96 -7.19 -8.26
N LEU A 288 -16.18 -6.82 -7.24
CA LEU A 288 -16.04 -7.59 -6.01
C LEU A 288 -17.34 -7.62 -5.20
N THR A 289 -18.06 -6.50 -5.17
CA THR A 289 -19.37 -6.40 -4.50
C THR A 289 -20.41 -7.22 -5.26
N ALA A 290 -20.38 -7.19 -6.59
CA ALA A 290 -21.23 -8.00 -7.45
C ALA A 290 -20.90 -9.49 -7.31
N ILE A 291 -19.63 -9.89 -7.36
CA ILE A 291 -19.21 -11.27 -7.12
C ILE A 291 -19.64 -11.71 -5.71
N TYR A 292 -19.48 -10.86 -4.70
CA TYR A 292 -19.94 -11.16 -3.34
C TYR A 292 -21.46 -11.35 -3.29
N TYR A 293 -22.22 -10.45 -3.91
CA TYR A 293 -23.69 -10.47 -3.93
C TYR A 293 -24.24 -11.68 -4.72
N PHE A 294 -23.73 -11.91 -5.94
CA PHE A 294 -24.19 -13.00 -6.81
C PHE A 294 -23.77 -14.38 -6.30
N ASN A 295 -22.58 -14.52 -5.71
CA ASN A 295 -22.12 -15.78 -5.14
C ASN A 295 -22.84 -16.11 -3.80
N ASN A 296 -23.47 -15.13 -3.15
CA ASN A 296 -24.42 -15.37 -2.05
C ASN A 296 -25.82 -15.73 -2.55
N TYR A 297 -26.23 -15.19 -3.71
CA TYR A 297 -27.51 -15.51 -4.34
C TYR A 297 -27.59 -17.00 -4.73
N ASP A 298 -26.48 -17.58 -5.21
CA ASP A 298 -26.39 -19.01 -5.54
C ASP A 298 -26.35 -19.95 -4.31
N LYS A 299 -26.13 -19.41 -3.10
CA LYS A 299 -26.13 -20.18 -1.84
C LYS A 299 -27.47 -20.21 -1.12
N HIS A 300 -28.47 -19.48 -1.62
CA HIS A 300 -29.87 -19.72 -1.28
C HIS A 300 -30.56 -20.45 -2.43
N PRO A 301 -30.28 -21.75 -2.67
CA PRO A 301 -31.21 -22.53 -3.44
C PRO A 301 -32.51 -22.56 -2.65
N ILE A 302 -33.60 -22.20 -3.30
CA ILE A 302 -35.00 -22.69 -3.23
C ILE A 302 -35.27 -23.85 -2.23
N GLN A 303 -34.81 -23.76 -0.99
CA GLN A 303 -35.04 -24.71 0.11
C GLN A 303 -36.02 -24.12 1.12
N SER A 304 -36.22 -22.80 1.12
CA SER A 304 -37.33 -22.19 1.86
C SER A 304 -38.69 -22.43 1.18
N CYS A 305 -38.73 -22.86 -0.09
CA CYS A 305 -39.98 -23.22 -0.75
C CYS A 305 -40.33 -24.71 -0.56
N SER A 306 -39.35 -25.61 -0.44
CA SER A 306 -39.61 -27.04 -0.26
C SER A 306 -40.00 -27.41 1.18
N LYS A 307 -39.49 -26.69 2.20
CA LYS A 307 -39.87 -26.92 3.61
C LYS A 307 -41.30 -26.47 3.93
N THR A 308 -41.83 -25.47 3.20
CA THR A 308 -43.21 -25.01 3.39
C THR A 308 -44.21 -25.92 2.69
N ILE A 309 -43.82 -26.56 1.58
CA ILE A 309 -44.70 -27.52 0.87
C ILE A 309 -44.77 -28.86 1.62
N SER A 310 -43.66 -29.35 2.20
CA SER A 310 -43.71 -30.58 3.01
C SER A 310 -44.49 -30.41 4.31
N ALA A 311 -44.41 -29.23 4.95
CA ALA A 311 -45.15 -28.94 6.17
C ALA A 311 -46.66 -28.75 5.95
N VAL A 312 -47.09 -28.44 4.72
CA VAL A 312 -48.52 -28.36 4.37
C VAL A 312 -49.08 -29.72 3.96
N GLN A 313 -48.25 -30.62 3.41
CA GLN A 313 -48.66 -31.98 3.05
C GLN A 313 -48.80 -32.91 4.26
N ASP A 314 -48.06 -32.68 5.35
CA ASP A 314 -48.23 -33.40 6.61
C ASP A 314 -49.37 -32.84 7.50
N ALA A 315 -50.06 -31.78 7.03
CA ALA A 315 -51.13 -31.10 7.76
C ALA A 315 -52.52 -31.16 7.08
N THR A 316 -52.67 -31.99 6.03
CA THR A 316 -53.95 -32.31 5.36
C THR A 316 -54.14 -33.81 5.25
#